data_AF-A0A7S0KNS9-F1
#
_entry.id   AF-A0A7S0KNS9-F1
#
_cell.length_a   1.000
_cell.length_b   1.000
_cell.length_c   1.000
_cell.angle_alpha   90.00
_cell.angle_beta   90.00
_cell.angle_gamma   90.00
#
_symmetry.space_group_name_H-M   'P 1'
#
loop_
_entity.id
_entity.type
_entity.pdbx_description
1 polymer ?
#
loop_
_entity_poly.entity_id
_entity_poly.type
_entity_poly.pdbx_seq_one_letter_code
_entity_poly.pdbx_strand_id
1 'polypeptide(L)'
;KKSSAPGKNKPPPREPYHALQHMYLAVMYGLLSFKSCFVDDFNAFFSGRIGWVKVQKFTPGEAVAFWGSKALWAFYYLWLPFKYSHRSLGQLLALWTVTEFITGWLLAFMFQVAHVVGEVHFFQLNKDNKLSKGWGEAQLMSSADFAHGSKFWLHFSGGLNYQVVHHLFPGVCHVHYPALAPIIKAAADKHGLDYCVYPSFLSALGAHFRHLRNVGQRAYVPSLQTVG
;
A
#
# COMPACT_ATOMS: atom_id res chain seq x y z
N LYS A 1 -37.83 -1.55 -21.21
CA LYS A 1 -36.77 -1.16 -20.24
C LYS A 1 -35.72 -2.26 -20.23
N LYS A 2 -34.52 -2.00 -20.76
CA LYS A 2 -33.45 -3.00 -20.89
C LYS A 2 -32.96 -3.42 -19.50
N SER A 3 -33.01 -4.72 -19.25
CA SER A 3 -32.36 -5.42 -18.14
C SER A 3 -30.84 -5.29 -18.32
N SER A 4 -30.17 -4.58 -17.42
CA SER A 4 -28.71 -4.59 -17.30
C SER A 4 -28.31 -5.67 -16.31
N ALA A 5 -27.81 -6.79 -16.81
CA ALA A 5 -27.11 -7.78 -15.99
C ALA A 5 -25.96 -7.11 -15.21
N PRO A 6 -25.67 -7.53 -13.96
CA PRO A 6 -24.53 -7.02 -13.22
C PRO A 6 -23.25 -7.33 -14.02
N GLY A 7 -22.53 -6.26 -14.33
CA GLY A 7 -21.54 -6.21 -15.38
C GLY A 7 -20.42 -7.23 -15.21
N LYS A 8 -20.05 -7.87 -16.32
CA LYS A 8 -18.66 -8.27 -16.53
C LYS A 8 -17.83 -7.00 -16.30
N ASN A 9 -16.98 -6.95 -15.27
CA ASN A 9 -16.07 -5.83 -15.04
C ASN A 9 -15.17 -5.71 -16.28
N LYS A 10 -15.56 -4.85 -17.23
CA LYS A 10 -14.67 -4.48 -18.33
C LYS A 10 -13.48 -3.78 -17.69
N PRO A 11 -12.24 -4.11 -18.10
CA PRO A 11 -11.10 -3.32 -17.68
C PRO A 11 -11.39 -1.84 -18.01
N PRO A 12 -11.01 -0.90 -17.12
CA PRO A 12 -11.22 0.52 -17.37
C PRO A 12 -10.59 0.91 -18.72
N PRO A 13 -11.17 1.89 -19.44
CA PRO A 13 -10.64 2.32 -20.72
C PRO A 13 -9.16 2.68 -20.58
N ARG A 14 -8.34 2.19 -21.51
CA ARG A 14 -6.90 2.45 -21.51
C ARG A 14 -6.66 3.80 -22.18
N GLU A 15 -6.08 4.71 -21.42
CA GLU A 15 -5.60 5.97 -21.93
C GLU A 15 -4.15 5.87 -22.42
N PRO A 16 -3.73 6.68 -23.42
CA PRO A 16 -2.37 6.64 -23.98
C PRO A 16 -1.28 6.84 -22.92
N TYR A 17 -1.53 7.67 -21.92
CA TYR A 17 -0.55 7.95 -20.87
C TYR A 17 -0.25 6.72 -20.01
N HIS A 18 -1.15 5.73 -19.87
CA HIS A 18 -0.90 4.51 -19.08
C HIS A 18 0.33 3.73 -19.57
N ALA A 19 0.74 3.86 -20.83
CA ALA A 19 1.96 3.25 -21.35
C ALA A 19 3.23 3.73 -20.60
N LEU A 20 3.19 4.94 -20.04
CA LEU A 20 4.29 5.59 -19.31
C LEU A 20 4.09 5.56 -17.78
N GLN A 21 3.11 4.80 -17.27
CA GLN A 21 2.78 4.81 -15.84
C GLN A 21 3.93 4.44 -14.91
N HIS A 22 4.77 3.50 -15.33
CA HIS A 22 5.97 3.13 -14.60
C HIS A 22 6.98 4.28 -14.42
N MET A 23 6.91 5.33 -15.24
CA MET A 23 7.76 6.52 -15.11
C MET A 23 7.11 7.60 -14.26
N TYR A 24 5.86 8.00 -14.57
CA TYR A 24 5.24 9.08 -13.81
C TYR A 24 4.80 8.63 -12.42
N LEU A 25 4.44 7.35 -12.20
CA LEU A 25 4.11 6.83 -10.87
C LEU A 25 5.33 6.82 -9.95
N ALA A 26 6.55 6.66 -10.49
CA ALA A 26 7.77 6.78 -9.71
C ALA A 26 7.85 8.15 -9.02
N VAL A 27 7.43 9.22 -9.69
CA VAL A 27 7.37 10.57 -9.10
C VAL A 27 6.10 10.75 -8.26
N MET A 28 4.92 10.35 -8.78
CA MET A 28 3.65 10.56 -8.09
C MET A 28 3.54 9.81 -6.76
N TYR A 29 4.23 8.68 -6.58
CA TYR A 29 4.29 8.00 -5.29
C TYR A 29 4.88 8.87 -4.18
N GLY A 30 5.78 9.80 -4.50
CA GLY A 30 6.29 10.76 -3.52
C GLY A 30 5.20 11.73 -3.03
N LEU A 31 4.13 11.93 -3.79
CA LEU A 31 3.01 12.79 -3.39
C LEU A 31 2.04 12.11 -2.40
N LEU A 32 2.25 10.84 -2.06
CA LEU A 32 1.35 10.07 -1.20
C LEU A 32 1.22 10.69 0.19
N SER A 33 2.32 11.14 0.80
CA SER A 33 2.30 11.76 2.13
C SER A 33 1.47 13.05 2.13
N PHE A 34 1.71 13.92 1.14
CA PHE A 34 0.90 15.15 0.96
C PHE A 34 -0.59 14.83 0.82
N LYS A 35 -0.93 13.89 -0.06
CA LYS A 35 -2.33 13.49 -0.28
C LYS A 35 -2.95 12.96 1.01
N SER A 36 -2.24 12.12 1.76
CA SER A 36 -2.73 11.58 3.02
C SER A 36 -2.98 12.68 4.07
N CYS A 37 -1.96 13.51 4.34
CA CYS A 37 -2.02 14.50 5.41
C CYS A 37 -3.03 15.63 5.15
N PHE A 38 -3.19 16.06 3.89
CA PHE A 38 -3.97 17.25 3.54
C PHE A 38 -5.27 16.99 2.79
N VAL A 39 -5.45 15.80 2.20
CA VAL A 39 -6.62 15.51 1.36
C VAL A 39 -7.42 14.35 1.90
N ASP A 40 -6.81 13.18 2.08
CA ASP A 40 -7.54 11.96 2.40
C ASP A 40 -8.25 12.01 3.74
N ASP A 41 -7.56 12.47 4.79
CA ASP A 41 -8.13 12.53 6.13
C ASP A 41 -9.34 13.48 6.18
N PHE A 42 -9.24 14.64 5.53
CA PHE A 42 -10.33 15.61 5.47
C PHE A 42 -11.47 15.11 4.60
N ASN A 43 -11.17 14.51 3.44
CA ASN A 43 -12.20 13.91 2.59
C ASN A 43 -12.93 12.78 3.32
N ALA A 44 -12.22 11.89 3.99
CA ALA A 44 -12.81 10.80 4.76
C ALA A 44 -13.70 11.34 5.89
N PHE A 45 -13.23 12.37 6.61
CA PHE A 45 -13.97 13.01 7.69
C PHE A 45 -15.26 13.69 7.20
N PHE A 46 -15.18 14.53 6.16
CA PHE A 46 -16.34 15.29 5.68
C PHE A 46 -17.31 14.46 4.85
N SER A 47 -16.82 13.52 4.04
CA SER A 47 -17.67 12.64 3.23
C SER A 47 -18.23 11.44 4.03
N GLY A 48 -17.61 11.10 5.16
CA GLY A 48 -17.91 9.91 5.95
C GLY A 48 -17.62 8.60 5.21
N ARG A 49 -16.75 8.61 4.20
CA ARG A 49 -16.43 7.44 3.36
C ARG A 49 -14.99 7.45 2.89
N ILE A 50 -14.41 6.25 2.73
CA ILE A 50 -13.15 6.01 2.03
C ILE A 50 -13.47 5.04 0.89
N GLY A 51 -13.47 5.54 -0.35
CA GLY A 51 -13.97 4.79 -1.49
C GLY A 51 -15.44 4.38 -1.29
N TRP A 52 -15.71 3.07 -1.33
CA TRP A 52 -17.05 2.51 -1.07
C TRP A 52 -17.31 2.19 0.41
N VAL A 53 -16.29 2.28 1.28
CA VAL A 53 -16.40 1.94 2.71
C VAL A 53 -16.91 3.14 3.49
N LYS A 54 -17.96 2.93 4.29
CA LYS A 54 -18.48 3.95 5.21
C LYS A 54 -17.58 4.06 6.43
N VAL A 55 -17.10 5.26 6.71
CA VAL A 55 -16.35 5.58 7.93
C VAL A 55 -17.33 5.73 9.08
N GLN A 56 -17.02 5.09 10.21
CA GLN A 56 -17.84 5.22 11.42
C GLN A 56 -17.70 6.64 11.98
N LYS A 57 -18.77 7.15 12.58
CA LYS A 57 -18.70 8.45 13.26
C LYS A 57 -17.80 8.33 14.47
N PHE A 58 -16.91 9.29 14.65
CA PHE A 58 -16.06 9.35 15.83
C PHE A 58 -16.90 9.53 17.09
N THR A 59 -16.55 8.76 18.12
CA THR A 59 -16.86 9.11 19.50
C THR A 59 -16.17 10.45 19.87
N PRO A 60 -16.63 11.16 20.91
CA PRO A 60 -15.96 12.38 21.36
C PRO A 60 -14.46 12.18 21.66
N GLY A 61 -14.10 11.03 22.25
CA GLY A 61 -12.70 10.69 22.53
C GLY A 61 -11.86 10.51 21.26
N GLU A 62 -12.38 9.80 20.27
CA GLU A 62 -11.70 9.63 18.98
C GLU A 62 -11.56 10.96 18.22
N ALA A 63 -12.58 11.82 18.30
CA ALA A 63 -12.50 13.15 17.70
C ALA A 63 -11.41 14.01 18.35
N VAL A 64 -11.32 14.00 19.68
CA VAL A 64 -10.24 14.68 20.42
C VAL A 64 -8.87 14.10 20.05
N ALA A 65 -8.74 12.78 19.98
CA ALA A 65 -7.48 12.13 19.60
C ALA A 65 -7.06 12.51 18.17
N PHE A 66 -8.00 12.50 17.21
CA PHE A 66 -7.74 12.86 15.82
C PHE A 66 -7.31 14.32 15.68
N TRP A 67 -8.11 15.26 16.19
CA TRP A 67 -7.80 16.69 16.07
C TRP A 67 -6.60 17.11 16.91
N GLY A 68 -6.44 16.51 18.10
CA GLY A 68 -5.26 16.69 18.94
C GLY A 68 -3.98 16.23 18.25
N SER A 69 -4.01 15.06 17.59
CA SER A 69 -2.87 14.56 16.83
C SER A 69 -2.55 15.43 15.62
N LYS A 70 -3.57 15.92 14.90
CA LYS A 70 -3.39 16.89 13.80
C LYS A 70 -2.77 18.20 14.29
N ALA A 71 -3.26 18.75 15.40
CA ALA A 71 -2.73 19.97 16.00
C ALA A 71 -1.29 19.78 16.48
N LEU A 72 -1.00 18.66 17.15
CA LEU A 72 0.35 18.31 17.59
C LEU A 72 1.30 18.16 16.40
N TRP A 73 0.88 17.46 15.35
CA TRP A 73 1.66 17.33 14.11
C TRP A 73 1.92 18.70 13.47
N ALA A 74 0.90 19.54 13.29
CA ALA A 74 1.07 20.86 12.69
C ALA A 74 1.98 21.77 13.55
N PHE A 75 1.83 21.70 14.88
CA PHE A 75 2.68 22.42 15.82
C PHE A 75 4.15 21.97 15.72
N TYR A 76 4.38 20.66 15.85
CA TYR A 76 5.73 20.11 15.89
C TYR A 76 6.45 20.19 14.55
N TYR A 77 5.75 19.84 13.47
CA TYR A 77 6.36 19.64 12.16
C TYR A 77 6.33 20.88 11.28
N LEU A 78 5.34 21.78 11.44
CA LEU A 78 5.27 23.02 10.67
C LEU A 78 5.70 24.20 11.56
N TRP A 79 5.00 24.44 12.67
CA TRP A 79 5.19 25.68 13.44
C TRP A 79 6.57 25.79 14.11
N LEU A 80 7.06 24.74 14.76
CA LEU A 80 8.36 24.78 15.45
C LEU A 80 9.53 25.10 14.49
N PRO A 81 9.69 24.41 13.33
CA PRO A 81 10.73 24.78 12.37
C PRO A 81 10.59 26.21 11.87
N PHE A 82 9.37 26.67 11.57
CA PHE A 82 9.16 28.05 11.13
C PHE A 82 9.50 29.10 12.20
N LYS A 83 9.24 28.81 13.47
CA LYS A 83 9.45 29.75 14.57
C LYS A 83 10.92 29.85 14.99
N TYR A 84 11.63 28.72 15.04
CA TYR A 84 12.95 28.64 15.66
C TYR A 84 14.11 28.48 14.68
N SER A 85 13.84 28.19 13.40
CA SER A 85 14.90 28.08 12.40
C SER A 85 15.38 29.45 11.93
N HIS A 86 16.69 29.59 11.72
CA HIS A 86 17.31 30.77 11.11
C HIS A 86 17.30 30.74 9.58
N ARG A 87 16.59 29.78 8.97
CA ARG A 87 16.51 29.61 7.51
C ARG A 87 15.41 30.48 6.92
N SER A 88 15.57 30.86 5.65
CA SER A 88 14.50 31.56 4.92
C SER A 88 13.26 30.67 4.75
N LEU A 89 12.10 31.29 4.58
CA LEU A 89 10.84 30.59 4.29
C LEU A 89 10.98 29.63 3.11
N GLY A 90 11.63 30.05 2.02
CA GLY A 90 11.84 29.20 0.84
C GLY A 90 12.68 27.95 1.13
N GLN A 91 13.74 28.08 1.94
CA GLN A 91 14.56 26.94 2.35
C GLN A 91 13.78 25.95 3.22
N LEU A 92 12.96 26.46 4.15
CA LEU A 92 12.11 25.62 5.00
C LEU A 92 11.06 24.87 4.19
N LEU A 93 10.39 25.56 3.25
CA LEU A 93 9.42 24.93 2.35
C LEU A 93 10.06 23.87 1.45
N ALA A 94 11.28 24.12 0.96
CA ALA A 94 12.02 23.14 0.17
C ALA A 94 12.38 21.90 0.99
N LEU A 95 12.93 22.06 2.20
CA LEU A 95 13.26 20.96 3.10
C LEU A 95 12.03 20.14 3.48
N TRP A 96 10.94 20.84 3.82
CA TRP A 96 9.66 20.21 4.11
C TRP A 96 9.14 19.41 2.92
N THR A 97 9.18 20.00 1.72
CA THR A 97 8.70 19.34 0.49
C THR A 97 9.50 18.08 0.19
N VAL A 98 10.83 18.14 0.31
CA VAL A 98 11.70 16.97 0.13
C VAL A 98 11.41 15.90 1.19
N THR A 99 11.20 16.29 2.43
CA THR A 99 10.88 15.36 3.53
C THR A 99 9.56 14.64 3.31
N GLU A 100 8.50 15.37 2.94
CA GLU A 100 7.21 14.78 2.59
C GLU A 100 7.30 13.88 1.36
N PHE A 101 8.08 14.29 0.36
CA PHE A 101 8.24 13.51 -0.86
C PHE A 101 8.96 12.18 -0.60
N ILE A 102 10.03 12.19 0.21
CA ILE A 102 10.74 10.98 0.64
C ILE A 102 9.83 10.11 1.52
N THR A 103 9.07 10.71 2.44
CA THR A 103 8.09 9.98 3.27
C THR A 103 7.04 9.29 2.40
N GLY A 104 6.53 9.99 1.38
CA GLY A 104 5.60 9.42 0.40
C GLY A 104 6.19 8.24 -0.35
N TRP A 105 7.45 8.33 -0.79
CA TRP A 105 8.16 7.21 -1.41
C TRP A 105 8.35 6.02 -0.49
N LEU A 106 8.82 6.25 0.73
CA LEU A 106 9.01 5.17 1.69
C LEU A 106 7.69 4.45 1.95
N LEU A 107 6.62 5.19 2.20
CA LEU A 107 5.29 4.64 2.43
C LEU A 107 4.80 3.86 1.20
N ALA A 108 4.81 4.50 0.02
CA ALA A 108 4.34 3.89 -1.21
C ALA A 108 5.13 2.62 -1.52
N PHE A 109 6.46 2.67 -1.58
CA PHE A 109 7.24 1.53 -1.99
C PHE A 109 7.18 0.37 -0.98
N MET A 110 7.06 0.61 0.33
CA MET A 110 6.87 -0.50 1.28
C MET A 110 5.58 -1.29 0.99
N PHE A 111 4.47 -0.61 0.68
CA PHE A 111 3.20 -1.29 0.38
C PHE A 111 3.13 -1.83 -1.05
N GLN A 112 3.64 -1.10 -2.03
CA GLN A 112 3.52 -1.45 -3.44
C GLN A 112 4.34 -2.69 -3.80
N VAL A 113 5.57 -2.84 -3.28
CA VAL A 113 6.40 -4.02 -3.60
C VAL A 113 5.84 -5.31 -3.03
N ALA A 114 5.01 -5.22 -1.99
CA ALA A 114 4.41 -6.36 -1.33
C ALA A 114 3.11 -6.84 -2.01
N HIS A 115 2.45 -6.00 -2.81
CA HIS A 115 1.13 -6.32 -3.37
C HIS A 115 0.95 -6.02 -4.87
N VAL A 116 1.87 -5.27 -5.48
CA VAL A 116 1.74 -4.80 -6.86
C VAL A 116 2.94 -5.25 -7.68
N VAL A 117 3.12 -6.56 -7.79
CA VAL A 117 4.16 -7.21 -8.61
C VAL A 117 3.52 -8.23 -9.56
N GLY A 118 4.27 -8.72 -10.55
CA GLY A 118 3.72 -9.64 -11.56
C GLY A 118 3.49 -11.06 -11.05
N GLU A 119 4.17 -11.40 -9.97
CA GLU A 119 4.27 -12.72 -9.38
C GLU A 119 3.16 -12.99 -8.35
N VAL A 120 2.41 -11.96 -7.94
CA VAL A 120 1.26 -12.09 -7.03
C VAL A 120 -0.06 -12.07 -7.79
N HIS A 121 -1.09 -12.64 -7.17
CA HIS A 121 -2.43 -12.76 -7.74
C HIS A 121 -3.32 -11.57 -7.38
N PHE A 122 -3.97 -11.02 -8.41
CA PHE A 122 -5.06 -10.05 -8.25
C PHE A 122 -6.39 -10.78 -8.42
N PHE A 123 -7.01 -11.14 -7.30
CA PHE A 123 -8.25 -11.90 -7.31
C PHE A 123 -9.45 -11.08 -7.78
N GLN A 124 -10.38 -11.74 -8.46
CA GLN A 124 -11.69 -11.19 -8.78
C GLN A 124 -12.75 -11.86 -7.92
N LEU A 125 -13.74 -11.09 -7.48
CA LEU A 125 -14.90 -11.63 -6.80
C LEU A 125 -15.80 -12.34 -7.81
N ASN A 126 -16.42 -13.43 -7.36
CA ASN A 126 -17.48 -14.08 -8.14
C ASN A 126 -18.78 -13.24 -8.12
N LYS A 127 -19.83 -13.72 -8.81
CA LYS A 127 -21.13 -13.02 -8.89
C LYS A 127 -21.81 -12.78 -7.53
N ASP A 128 -21.43 -13.55 -6.51
CA ASP A 128 -21.96 -13.47 -5.15
C ASP A 128 -21.07 -12.61 -4.23
N ASN A 129 -20.12 -11.85 -4.80
CA ASN A 129 -19.10 -11.07 -4.09
C ASN A 129 -18.21 -11.91 -3.16
N LYS A 130 -17.94 -13.17 -3.51
CA LYS A 130 -17.04 -14.06 -2.76
C LYS A 130 -15.77 -14.36 -3.53
N LEU A 131 -14.66 -14.48 -2.80
CA LEU A 131 -13.42 -15.05 -3.32
C LEU A 131 -13.59 -16.56 -3.51
N SER A 132 -13.01 -17.09 -4.59
CA SER A 132 -12.99 -18.53 -4.87
C SER A 132 -11.91 -19.29 -4.10
N LYS A 133 -11.12 -18.60 -3.27
CA LYS A 133 -9.99 -19.12 -2.50
C LYS A 133 -10.25 -18.97 -1.01
N GLY A 134 -9.65 -19.86 -0.21
CA GLY A 134 -9.65 -19.70 1.24
C GLY A 134 -8.94 -18.41 1.64
N TRP A 135 -9.30 -17.81 2.78
CA TRP A 135 -8.71 -16.55 3.23
C TRP A 135 -7.17 -16.62 3.30
N GLY A 136 -6.62 -17.68 3.91
CA GLY A 136 -5.16 -17.83 4.03
C GLY A 136 -4.46 -18.04 2.68
N GLU A 137 -5.08 -18.80 1.77
CA GLU A 137 -4.56 -18.97 0.41
C GLU A 137 -4.54 -17.63 -0.34
N ALA A 138 -5.61 -16.83 -0.21
CA ALA A 138 -5.69 -15.52 -0.83
C ALA A 138 -4.58 -14.61 -0.29
N GLN A 139 -4.40 -14.52 1.03
CA GLN A 139 -3.36 -13.69 1.64
C GLN A 139 -1.94 -14.07 1.18
N LEU A 140 -1.66 -15.38 1.10
CA LEU A 140 -0.36 -15.88 0.64
C LEU A 140 -0.12 -15.57 -0.84
N MET A 141 -1.12 -15.79 -1.70
CA MET A 141 -1.01 -15.64 -3.14
C MET A 141 -1.06 -14.17 -3.60
N SER A 142 -1.65 -13.26 -2.83
CA SER A 142 -1.71 -11.82 -3.15
C SER A 142 -0.60 -10.99 -2.49
N SER A 143 0.37 -11.65 -1.85
CA SER A 143 1.44 -10.97 -1.11
C SER A 143 2.81 -11.48 -1.56
N ALA A 144 3.78 -10.58 -1.58
CA ALA A 144 5.17 -10.88 -1.81
C ALA A 144 6.01 -10.38 -0.65
N ASP A 145 6.98 -11.20 -0.25
CA ASP A 145 7.98 -10.86 0.75
C ASP A 145 9.27 -10.38 0.09
N PHE A 146 10.15 -9.74 0.87
CA PHE A 146 11.47 -9.36 0.40
C PHE A 146 12.53 -9.45 1.50
N ALA A 147 13.78 -9.65 1.08
CA ALA A 147 14.96 -9.58 1.94
C ALA A 147 14.83 -10.40 3.25
N HIS A 148 14.30 -11.63 3.17
CA HIS A 148 14.24 -12.55 4.30
C HIS A 148 15.61 -12.68 4.99
N GLY A 149 15.62 -12.70 6.32
CA GLY A 149 16.82 -12.78 7.15
C GLY A 149 17.49 -11.42 7.41
N SER A 150 17.08 -10.35 6.72
CA SER A 150 17.64 -9.02 6.94
C SER A 150 17.11 -8.39 8.23
N LYS A 151 18.00 -8.24 9.23
CA LYS A 151 17.68 -7.51 10.47
C LYS A 151 17.34 -6.03 10.22
N PHE A 152 18.00 -5.43 9.22
CA PHE A 152 17.74 -4.04 8.83
C PHE A 152 16.30 -3.90 8.34
N TRP A 153 15.88 -4.69 7.35
CA TRP A 153 14.52 -4.56 6.80
C TRP A 153 13.46 -4.99 7.81
N LEU A 154 13.73 -6.03 8.61
CA LEU A 154 12.83 -6.44 9.69
C LEU A 154 12.47 -5.28 10.63
N HIS A 155 13.46 -4.45 11.00
CA HIS A 155 13.23 -3.31 11.89
C HIS A 155 12.74 -2.07 11.15
N PHE A 156 13.43 -1.67 10.08
CA PHE A 156 13.14 -0.45 9.33
C PHE A 156 11.74 -0.46 8.71
N SER A 157 11.30 -1.60 8.18
CA SER A 157 9.96 -1.73 7.61
C SER A 157 8.91 -2.18 8.63
N GLY A 158 9.25 -2.30 9.92
CA GLY A 158 8.33 -2.81 10.95
C GLY A 158 7.79 -4.22 10.68
N GLY A 159 8.57 -5.07 10.01
CA GLY A 159 8.18 -6.44 9.64
C GLY A 159 7.51 -6.61 8.28
N LEU A 160 7.22 -5.53 7.53
CA LEU A 160 6.59 -5.59 6.20
C LEU A 160 7.42 -6.34 5.14
N ASN A 161 8.69 -6.62 5.39
CA ASN A 161 9.51 -7.49 4.55
C ASN A 161 9.08 -8.98 4.64
N TYR A 162 8.24 -9.31 5.62
CA TYR A 162 7.55 -10.59 5.83
C TYR A 162 6.02 -10.40 5.73
N GLN A 163 5.54 -9.81 4.63
CA GLN A 163 4.15 -9.43 4.41
C GLN A 163 3.18 -10.62 4.53
N VAL A 164 3.57 -11.80 4.05
CA VAL A 164 2.72 -13.01 4.16
C VAL A 164 2.44 -13.34 5.63
N VAL A 165 3.45 -13.26 6.51
CA VAL A 165 3.26 -13.53 7.95
C VAL A 165 2.41 -12.44 8.59
N HIS A 166 2.65 -11.17 8.23
CA HIS A 166 1.87 -10.04 8.71
C HIS A 166 0.37 -10.22 8.45
N HIS A 167 -0.02 -10.66 7.25
CA HIS A 167 -1.42 -10.88 6.90
C HIS A 167 -2.03 -12.11 7.55
N LEU A 168 -1.28 -13.22 7.62
CA LEU A 168 -1.80 -14.46 8.19
C LEU A 168 -1.90 -14.39 9.73
N PHE A 169 -1.01 -13.64 10.38
CA PHE A 169 -0.88 -13.57 11.83
C PHE A 169 -0.67 -12.12 12.32
N PRO A 170 -1.64 -11.21 12.09
CA PRO A 170 -1.47 -9.78 12.39
C PRO A 170 -1.28 -9.47 13.88
N GLY A 171 -1.68 -10.38 14.77
CA GLY A 171 -1.47 -10.27 16.21
C GLY A 171 -0.08 -10.68 16.70
N VAL A 172 0.77 -11.23 15.84
CA VAL A 172 2.12 -11.68 16.23
C VAL A 172 3.11 -10.53 16.05
N CYS A 173 3.97 -10.32 17.06
CA CYS A 173 5.06 -9.35 16.97
C CYS A 173 6.03 -9.70 15.85
N HIS A 174 6.41 -8.71 15.04
CA HIS A 174 7.24 -8.89 13.85
C HIS A 174 8.59 -9.56 14.12
N VAL A 175 9.12 -9.46 15.35
CA VAL A 175 10.37 -10.16 15.75
C VAL A 175 10.29 -11.68 15.59
N HIS A 176 9.08 -12.26 15.58
CA HIS A 176 8.86 -13.69 15.38
C HIS A 176 8.64 -14.08 13.91
N TYR A 177 8.44 -13.12 13.01
CA TYR A 177 8.17 -13.40 11.59
C TYR A 177 9.27 -14.23 10.91
N PRO A 178 10.58 -13.99 11.16
CA PRO A 178 11.63 -14.83 10.57
C PRO A 178 11.54 -16.32 10.96
N ALA A 179 11.02 -16.64 12.15
CA ALA A 179 10.84 -18.01 12.60
C ALA A 179 9.57 -18.65 12.04
N LEU A 180 8.51 -17.85 11.81
CA LEU A 180 7.23 -18.32 11.28
C LEU A 180 7.26 -18.51 9.76
N ALA A 181 7.95 -17.63 9.04
CA ALA A 181 8.04 -17.66 7.57
C ALA A 181 8.40 -19.05 7.00
N PRO A 182 9.43 -19.78 7.47
CA PRO A 182 9.74 -21.12 6.94
C PRO A 182 8.66 -22.16 7.23
N ILE A 183 7.95 -22.05 8.35
CA ILE A 183 6.83 -22.96 8.70
C ILE A 183 5.67 -22.74 7.73
N ILE A 184 5.33 -21.48 7.47
CA ILE A 184 4.27 -21.10 6.52
C ILE A 184 4.66 -21.52 5.11
N LYS A 185 5.92 -21.30 4.71
CA LYS A 185 6.42 -21.75 3.42
C LYS A 185 6.30 -23.27 3.26
N ALA A 186 6.69 -24.05 4.26
CA ALA A 186 6.56 -25.51 4.22
C ALA A 186 5.08 -25.96 4.10
N ALA A 187 4.17 -25.24 4.77
CA ALA A 187 2.73 -25.49 4.62
C ALA A 187 2.25 -25.15 3.20
N ALA A 188 2.66 -24.00 2.64
CA ALA A 188 2.33 -23.60 1.28
C ALA A 188 2.81 -24.64 0.24
N ASP A 189 4.06 -25.08 0.37
CA ASP A 189 4.65 -26.11 -0.50
C ASP A 189 3.85 -27.43 -0.44
N LYS A 190 3.40 -27.85 0.76
CA LYS A 190 2.54 -29.04 0.94
C LYS A 190 1.20 -28.92 0.23
N HIS A 191 0.67 -27.72 0.09
CA HIS A 191 -0.59 -27.42 -0.59
C HIS A 191 -0.41 -27.02 -2.07
N GLY A 192 0.81 -27.05 -2.60
CA GLY A 192 1.12 -26.64 -3.97
C GLY A 192 0.87 -25.16 -4.22
N LEU A 193 1.08 -24.32 -3.21
CA LEU A 193 0.92 -22.86 -3.29
C LEU A 193 2.28 -22.17 -3.32
N ASP A 194 2.41 -21.16 -4.19
CA ASP A 194 3.65 -20.40 -4.33
C ASP A 194 3.80 -19.35 -3.21
N TYR A 195 4.91 -19.42 -2.47
CA TYR A 195 5.31 -18.39 -1.52
C TYR A 195 6.32 -17.44 -2.20
N CYS A 196 5.89 -16.23 -2.58
CA CYS A 196 6.72 -15.28 -3.30
C CYS A 196 7.71 -14.54 -2.38
N VAL A 197 9.02 -14.70 -2.61
CA VAL A 197 10.07 -13.97 -1.88
C VAL A 197 11.10 -13.39 -2.84
N TYR A 198 11.33 -12.08 -2.73
CA TYR A 198 12.43 -11.41 -3.41
C TYR A 198 13.72 -11.42 -2.58
N PRO A 199 14.91 -11.62 -3.19
CA PRO A 199 16.17 -11.66 -2.46
C PRO A 199 16.55 -10.33 -1.81
N SER A 200 16.06 -9.20 -2.34
CA SER A 200 16.29 -7.86 -1.78
C SER A 200 15.14 -6.90 -2.07
N PHE A 201 15.04 -5.82 -1.29
CA PHE A 201 14.08 -4.76 -1.54
C PHE A 201 14.20 -4.18 -2.96
N LEU A 202 15.43 -3.95 -3.45
CA LEU A 202 15.64 -3.41 -4.81
C LEU A 202 15.15 -4.37 -5.90
N SER A 203 15.27 -5.69 -5.68
CA SER A 203 14.73 -6.66 -6.64
C SER A 203 13.19 -6.65 -6.67
N ALA A 204 12.54 -6.50 -5.51
CA ALA A 204 11.08 -6.35 -5.40
C ALA A 204 10.61 -5.04 -6.04
N LEU A 205 11.33 -3.93 -5.79
CA LEU A 205 11.06 -2.63 -6.40
C LEU A 205 11.20 -2.68 -7.92
N GLY A 206 12.22 -3.35 -8.43
CA GLY A 206 12.38 -3.58 -9.87
C GLY A 206 11.22 -4.41 -10.45
N ALA A 207 10.74 -5.42 -9.71
CA ALA A 207 9.58 -6.21 -10.13
C ALA A 207 8.30 -5.37 -10.19
N HIS A 208 8.08 -4.50 -9.21
CA HIS A 208 6.96 -3.57 -9.18
C HIS A 208 6.95 -2.66 -10.43
N PHE A 209 8.07 -2.01 -10.76
CA PHE A 209 8.13 -1.14 -11.94
C PHE A 209 8.04 -1.91 -13.27
N ARG A 210 8.58 -3.13 -13.34
CA ARG A 210 8.36 -4.02 -14.51
C ARG A 210 6.87 -4.38 -14.64
N HIS A 211 6.19 -4.67 -13.54
CA HIS A 211 4.77 -4.94 -13.53
C HIS A 211 3.98 -3.72 -14.04
N LEU A 212 4.24 -2.52 -13.50
CA LEU A 212 3.61 -1.28 -13.97
C LEU A 212 3.83 -1.05 -15.47
N ARG A 213 5.03 -1.30 -15.99
CA ARG A 213 5.32 -1.19 -17.42
C ARG A 213 4.51 -2.21 -18.23
N ASN A 214 4.49 -3.47 -17.80
CA ASN A 214 3.77 -4.54 -18.50
C ASN A 214 2.26 -4.27 -18.54
N VAL A 215 1.68 -3.87 -17.42
CA VAL A 215 0.26 -3.49 -17.29
C VAL A 215 -0.06 -2.27 -18.15
N GLY A 216 0.86 -1.30 -18.23
CA GLY A 216 0.68 -0.09 -19.04
C GLY A 216 0.79 -0.36 -20.54
N GLN A 217 1.56 -1.39 -20.94
CA GLN A 217 1.80 -1.75 -22.33
C GLN A 217 0.83 -2.80 -22.87
N ARG A 218 0.29 -3.70 -22.03
CA ARG A 218 -0.65 -4.75 -22.44
C ARG A 218 -2.10 -4.28 -22.38
N ALA A 219 -3.00 -4.92 -23.15
CA ALA A 219 -4.42 -4.58 -23.23
C ALA A 219 -5.27 -5.23 -22.11
N TYR A 220 -4.69 -6.13 -21.32
CA TYR A 220 -5.40 -6.86 -20.28
C TYR A 220 -4.75 -6.65 -18.91
N VAL A 221 -5.50 -5.96 -18.06
CA VAL A 221 -5.27 -5.88 -16.62
C VAL A 221 -6.57 -6.40 -16.01
N PRO A 222 -6.58 -7.52 -15.28
CA PRO A 222 -7.74 -7.90 -14.50
C PRO A 222 -8.16 -6.68 -13.65
N SER A 223 -9.42 -6.25 -13.72
CA SER A 223 -9.85 -5.06 -12.96
C SER A 223 -9.50 -5.25 -11.49
N LEU A 224 -8.78 -4.29 -10.91
CA LEU A 224 -8.42 -4.24 -9.49
C LEU A 224 -9.67 -3.94 -8.66
N GLN A 225 -10.58 -4.90 -8.55
CA GLN A 225 -11.35 -5.05 -7.30
C GLN A 225 -10.46 -5.83 -6.35
N THR A 226 -9.32 -5.25 -5.98
CA THR A 226 -8.47 -5.82 -4.95
C THR A 226 -9.23 -5.75 -3.64
N VAL A 227 -9.27 -6.88 -2.94
CA VAL A 227 -9.78 -6.96 -1.58
C VAL A 227 -8.73 -6.29 -0.71
N GLY A 228 -9.02 -5.05 -0.34
CA GLY A 228 -8.33 -4.26 0.70
C GLY A 228 -9.39 -3.62 1.57
#